data_AF-A0A7C7D295-F1
#
_entry.id   AF-A0A7C7D295-F1
#
_cell.length_a   1.000
_cell.length_b   1.000
_cell.length_c   1.000
_cell.angle_alpha   90.00
_cell.angle_beta   90.00
_cell.angle_gamma   90.00
#
_symmetry.space_group_name_H-M   'P 1'
#
loop_
_entity.id
_entity.type
_entity.pdbx_description
1 polymer ?
#
loop_
_entity_poly.entity_id
_entity_poly.type
_entity_poly.pdbx_seq_one_letter_code
_entity_poly.pdbx_strand_id
1 'polypeptide(L)'
;MKYIQISAQTIFLFIMPLIGNAETTCLDKVKTLELKRNHAVSIGGMWGYFEKNFSLKKNPAEAIQLDSRINKIFFLLSHLCKTRNGIPLTPLAIYISKNLSNKGEDKFKDELLLLGKTPQQIKEWFDFCYYSENRASRTLIRSEISKAMVRSSALVMRYVQLAEAIPHRNSLKEYFQKMKNLTIDVDHLLSNQPYLSQALEETSHFLYWDDLSEGDVG
;
A
#
# COMPACT_ATOMS: atom_id res chain seq x y z
N MET A 1 9.52 50.55 50.36
CA MET A 1 10.10 49.23 50.01
C MET A 1 9.12 48.49 49.11
N LYS A 2 9.22 48.71 47.79
CA LYS A 2 8.29 48.21 46.76
C LYS A 2 9.10 47.51 45.66
N TYR A 3 9.92 46.51 46.00
CA TYR A 3 10.78 45.83 45.01
C TYR A 3 11.09 44.36 45.35
N ILE A 4 10.17 43.62 45.97
CA ILE A 4 10.38 42.18 46.27
C ILE A 4 9.12 41.34 45.98
N GLN A 5 8.36 41.67 44.94
CA GLN A 5 7.19 40.85 44.56
C GLN A 5 7.01 40.67 43.05
N ILE A 6 8.02 40.97 42.22
CA ILE A 6 7.94 40.86 40.74
C ILE A 6 8.97 39.87 40.17
N SER A 7 9.52 38.95 40.98
CA SER A 7 10.48 37.94 40.49
C SER A 7 9.99 36.49 40.60
N ALA A 8 8.77 36.25 41.06
CA ALA A 8 8.23 34.90 41.23
C ALA A 8 7.12 34.50 40.23
N GLN A 9 6.79 35.37 39.25
CA GLN A 9 5.80 35.05 38.21
C GLN A 9 6.40 34.83 36.82
N THR A 10 7.70 35.04 36.64
CA THR A 10 8.40 34.86 35.35
C THR A 10 9.17 33.54 35.23
N ILE A 11 9.15 32.70 36.27
CA ILE A 11 9.87 31.41 36.31
C ILE A 11 8.88 30.27 36.60
N PHE A 12 7.78 30.21 35.85
CA PHE A 12 6.97 28.99 35.75
C PHE A 12 6.31 28.85 34.37
N LEU A 13 6.93 29.45 33.33
CA LEU A 13 6.55 29.28 31.93
C LEU A 13 7.66 28.66 31.07
N PHE A 14 8.78 28.24 31.68
CA PHE A 14 9.96 27.73 30.96
C PHE A 14 10.35 26.29 31.28
N ILE A 15 9.45 25.49 31.86
CA ILE A 15 9.67 24.05 32.02
C ILE A 15 8.40 23.26 31.67
N MET A 16 7.83 23.52 30.50
CA MET A 16 7.20 22.43 29.77
C MET A 16 8.33 21.75 29.00
N PRO A 17 8.77 20.53 29.36
CA PRO A 17 9.51 19.76 28.40
C PRO A 17 8.53 19.56 27.24
N LEU A 18 8.82 20.18 26.10
CA LEU A 18 8.22 19.90 24.80
C LEU A 18 8.68 18.49 24.39
N ILE A 19 8.34 17.48 25.19
CA ILE A 19 8.36 16.07 24.78
C ILE A 19 6.96 15.79 24.22
N GLY A 20 6.59 16.58 23.22
CA GLY A 20 5.68 16.10 22.20
C GLY A 20 6.49 15.15 21.36
N ASN A 21 6.66 13.90 21.79
CA ASN A 21 7.14 12.85 20.93
C ASN A 21 5.99 12.56 19.95
N ALA A 22 5.83 13.45 18.96
CA ALA A 22 4.81 13.32 17.94
C ALA A 22 5.13 12.02 17.19
N GLU A 23 4.43 10.96 17.57
CA GLU A 23 4.65 9.65 17.01
C GLU A 23 4.39 9.74 15.51
N THR A 24 5.43 9.57 14.70
CA THR A 24 5.33 9.64 13.24
C THR A 24 4.17 8.77 12.78
N THR A 25 3.26 9.34 11.98
CA THR A 25 2.07 8.59 11.56
C THR A 25 2.48 7.37 10.73
N CYS A 26 1.60 6.38 10.63
CA CYS A 26 1.83 5.20 9.80
C CYS A 26 2.24 5.59 8.38
N LEU A 27 1.53 6.56 7.79
CA LEU A 27 1.81 7.07 6.45
C LEU A 27 3.15 7.80 6.37
N ASP A 28 3.56 8.55 7.39
CA ASP A 28 4.85 9.22 7.38
C ASP A 28 6.01 8.22 7.39
N LYS A 29 5.84 7.08 8.08
CA LYS A 29 6.80 5.97 8.04
C LYS A 29 6.91 5.36 6.63
N VAL A 30 5.78 5.18 5.94
CA VAL A 30 5.76 4.72 4.53
C VAL A 30 6.49 5.72 3.65
N LYS A 31 6.12 7.01 3.71
CA LYS A 31 6.76 8.08 2.93
C LYS A 31 8.26 8.17 3.18
N THR A 32 8.69 8.05 4.43
CA THR A 32 10.12 8.04 4.79
C THR A 32 10.85 6.87 4.12
N LEU A 33 10.24 5.70 4.08
CA LEU A 33 10.81 4.53 3.40
C LEU A 33 10.80 4.72 1.87
N GLU A 34 9.76 5.31 1.30
CA GLU A 34 9.68 5.66 -0.13
C GLU A 34 10.81 6.60 -0.52
N LEU A 35 11.08 7.65 0.27
CA LEU A 35 12.17 8.60 0.01
C LEU A 35 13.54 7.91 -0.07
N LYS A 36 13.81 6.95 0.83
CA LYS A 36 15.05 6.15 0.77
C LYS A 36 15.14 5.35 -0.52
N ARG A 37 14.04 4.78 -0.97
CA ARG A 37 13.97 4.02 -2.22
C ARG A 37 14.04 4.92 -3.46
N ASN A 38 13.51 6.14 -3.41
CA ASN A 38 13.48 7.06 -4.55
C ASN A 38 14.89 7.45 -5.02
N HIS A 39 15.88 7.49 -4.11
CA HIS A 39 17.28 7.65 -4.48
C HIS A 39 17.72 6.53 -5.44
N ALA A 40 17.49 5.26 -5.08
CA ALA A 40 17.79 4.12 -5.93
C ALA A 40 17.01 4.14 -7.27
N VAL A 41 15.75 4.58 -7.28
CA VAL A 41 14.97 4.74 -8.53
C VAL A 41 15.53 5.84 -9.43
N SER A 42 16.00 6.95 -8.85
CA SER A 42 16.53 8.09 -9.62
C SER A 42 17.77 7.74 -10.44
N ILE A 43 18.53 6.71 -10.02
CA ILE A 43 19.69 6.19 -10.75
C ILE A 43 19.34 5.03 -11.71
N GLY A 44 18.05 4.73 -11.83
CA GLY A 44 17.46 3.72 -12.73
C GLY A 44 16.95 2.45 -12.05
N GLY A 45 17.04 2.33 -10.72
CA GLY A 45 16.65 1.11 -10.01
C GLY A 45 17.51 -0.09 -10.41
N MET A 46 16.96 -1.30 -10.31
CA MET A 46 17.67 -2.51 -10.75
C MET A 46 17.72 -2.62 -12.27
N TRP A 47 16.67 -2.15 -12.95
CA TRP A 47 16.63 -2.07 -14.42
C TRP A 47 17.75 -1.20 -15.01
N GLY A 48 18.06 -0.06 -14.38
CA GLY A 48 19.04 0.90 -14.87
C GLY A 48 20.45 0.34 -15.02
N TYR A 49 20.77 -0.76 -14.31
CA TYR A 49 22.00 -1.50 -14.53
C TYR A 49 22.08 -2.11 -15.94
N PHE A 50 20.98 -2.70 -16.40
CA PHE A 50 20.90 -3.34 -17.73
C PHE A 50 20.87 -2.30 -18.85
N GLU A 51 20.25 -1.15 -18.63
CA GLU A 51 20.33 -0.01 -19.58
C GLU A 51 21.78 0.45 -19.77
N LYS A 52 22.56 0.51 -18.69
CA LYS A 52 23.97 0.92 -18.80
C LYS A 52 24.87 -0.18 -19.39
N ASN A 53 24.39 -1.42 -19.48
CA ASN A 53 25.18 -2.60 -19.84
C ASN A 53 24.45 -3.52 -20.86
N PHE A 54 23.90 -2.94 -21.93
CA PHE A 54 23.16 -3.66 -22.98
C PHE A 54 23.89 -4.88 -23.57
N SER A 55 25.23 -4.90 -23.53
CA SER A 55 26.06 -5.99 -24.04
C SER A 55 25.94 -7.31 -23.24
N LEU A 56 25.32 -7.29 -22.06
CA LEU A 56 25.28 -8.45 -21.17
C LEU A 56 24.39 -9.61 -21.63
N LYS A 57 23.59 -9.49 -22.72
CA LYS A 57 22.70 -10.55 -23.26
C LYS A 57 21.90 -11.31 -22.19
N LYS A 58 21.61 -10.68 -21.04
CA LYS A 58 20.90 -11.26 -19.91
C LYS A 58 19.50 -10.69 -19.82
N ASN A 59 18.58 -11.50 -19.27
CA ASN A 59 17.16 -11.20 -19.20
C ASN A 59 16.88 -10.03 -18.23
N PRO A 60 16.58 -8.82 -18.74
CA PRO A 60 16.40 -7.66 -17.87
C PRO A 60 14.98 -7.64 -17.25
N ALA A 61 14.12 -8.60 -17.62
CA ALA A 61 12.80 -8.77 -17.02
C ALA A 61 12.86 -9.10 -15.52
N GLU A 62 13.88 -9.85 -15.06
CA GLU A 62 14.03 -10.16 -13.63
C GLU A 62 14.25 -8.88 -12.79
N ALA A 63 14.96 -7.89 -13.35
CA ALA A 63 15.21 -6.61 -12.71
C ALA A 63 13.93 -5.77 -12.61
N ILE A 64 13.20 -5.66 -13.72
CA ILE A 64 11.90 -4.97 -13.78
C ILE A 64 10.90 -5.61 -12.81
N GLN A 65 10.87 -6.94 -12.75
CA GLN A 65 9.99 -7.66 -11.83
C GLN A 65 10.31 -7.34 -10.37
N LEU A 66 11.59 -7.27 -10.01
CA LEU A 66 12.01 -6.87 -8.67
C LEU A 66 11.62 -5.40 -8.38
N ASP A 67 11.89 -4.48 -9.30
CA ASP A 67 11.49 -3.07 -9.17
C ASP A 67 9.96 -2.94 -8.94
N SER A 68 9.16 -3.68 -9.71
CA SER A 68 7.70 -3.73 -9.58
C SER A 68 7.24 -4.31 -8.23
N ARG A 69 7.88 -5.38 -7.75
CA ARG A 69 7.59 -5.99 -6.44
C ARG A 69 7.88 -5.04 -5.28
N ILE A 70 8.99 -4.32 -5.35
CA ILE A 70 9.34 -3.30 -4.37
C ILE A 70 8.29 -2.17 -4.38
N ASN A 71 7.83 -1.73 -5.55
CA ASN A 71 6.73 -0.77 -5.65
C ASN A 71 5.43 -1.28 -4.99
N LYS A 72 5.09 -2.56 -5.22
CA LYS A 72 3.90 -3.18 -4.64
C LYS A 72 3.92 -3.13 -3.11
N ILE A 73 5.07 -3.34 -2.46
CA ILE A 73 5.20 -3.22 -0.99
C ILE A 73 4.69 -1.86 -0.49
N PHE A 74 5.09 -0.75 -1.13
CA PHE A 74 4.68 0.59 -0.71
C PHE A 74 3.18 0.82 -0.85
N PHE A 75 2.62 0.37 -1.98
CA PHE A 75 1.19 0.44 -2.22
C PHE A 75 0.40 -0.32 -1.12
N LEU A 76 0.83 -1.52 -0.76
CA LEU A 76 0.20 -2.33 0.28
C LEU A 76 0.35 -1.71 1.68
N LEU A 77 1.53 -1.20 2.03
CA LEU A 77 1.75 -0.53 3.31
C LEU A 77 0.91 0.75 3.43
N SER A 78 0.81 1.53 2.35
CA SER A 78 -0.04 2.73 2.29
C SER A 78 -1.52 2.37 2.47
N HIS A 79 -1.98 1.32 1.80
CA HIS A 79 -3.32 0.77 1.96
C HIS A 79 -3.62 0.38 3.41
N LEU A 80 -2.73 -0.38 4.06
CA LEU A 80 -2.85 -0.77 5.46
C LEU A 80 -2.93 0.43 6.41
N CYS A 81 -2.12 1.46 6.16
CA CYS A 81 -2.14 2.68 6.98
C CYS A 81 -3.45 3.46 6.81
N LYS A 82 -3.95 3.61 5.57
CA LYS A 82 -5.18 4.38 5.28
C LYS A 82 -6.43 3.66 5.77
N THR A 83 -6.46 2.34 5.65
CA THR A 83 -7.64 1.52 5.93
C THR A 83 -7.59 0.84 7.29
N ARG A 84 -6.74 1.30 8.22
CA ARG A 84 -6.59 0.66 9.54
C ARG A 84 -7.93 0.45 10.25
N ASN A 85 -8.84 1.40 10.14
CA ASN A 85 -10.13 1.42 10.82
C ASN A 85 -11.31 1.08 9.88
N GLY A 86 -11.05 0.28 8.83
CA GLY A 86 -12.05 -0.09 7.83
C GLY A 86 -11.67 0.38 6.43
N ILE A 87 -12.21 -0.30 5.43
CA ILE A 87 -12.09 0.10 4.02
C ILE A 87 -13.34 0.91 3.66
N PRO A 88 -13.22 2.17 3.22
CA PRO A 88 -14.39 2.93 2.78
C PRO A 88 -15.04 2.23 1.58
N LEU A 89 -16.37 2.17 1.58
CA LEU A 89 -17.12 1.63 0.45
C LEU A 89 -16.85 2.47 -0.80
N THR A 90 -16.71 1.80 -1.94
CA THR A 90 -16.64 2.48 -3.24
C THR A 90 -18.04 2.98 -3.63
N PRO A 91 -18.14 3.95 -4.57
CA PRO A 91 -19.44 4.37 -5.10
C PRO A 91 -20.30 3.20 -5.60
N LEU A 92 -19.67 2.16 -6.18
CA LEU A 92 -20.37 0.95 -6.64
C LEU A 92 -20.98 0.18 -5.48
N ALA A 93 -20.18 -0.09 -4.45
CA ALA A 93 -20.67 -0.80 -3.26
C ALA A 93 -21.79 -0.02 -2.58
N ILE A 94 -21.70 1.32 -2.52
CA ILE A 94 -22.77 2.18 -1.98
C ILE A 94 -24.05 2.07 -2.82
N TYR A 95 -23.94 2.15 -4.16
CA TYR A 95 -25.08 2.01 -5.07
C TYR A 95 -25.78 0.67 -4.91
N ILE A 96 -25.00 -0.42 -4.90
CA ILE A 96 -25.54 -1.79 -4.77
C ILE A 96 -26.17 -1.98 -3.39
N SER A 97 -25.44 -1.65 -2.31
CA SER A 97 -25.92 -1.77 -0.93
C SER A 97 -27.24 -1.04 -0.71
N LYS A 98 -27.35 0.22 -1.18
CA LYS A 98 -28.57 1.02 -1.08
C LYS A 98 -29.74 0.37 -1.83
N ASN A 99 -29.52 -0.16 -3.03
CA ASN A 99 -30.58 -0.82 -3.79
C ASN A 99 -30.99 -2.15 -3.19
N LEU A 100 -30.04 -2.97 -2.72
CA LEU A 100 -30.34 -4.21 -2.00
C LEU A 100 -31.16 -3.93 -0.73
N SER A 101 -30.79 -2.93 0.06
CA SER A 101 -31.53 -2.55 1.27
C SER A 101 -32.94 -2.00 0.98
N ASN A 102 -33.13 -1.29 -0.13
CA ASN A 102 -34.41 -0.63 -0.43
C ASN A 102 -35.39 -1.53 -1.21
N LYS A 103 -34.86 -2.37 -2.11
CA LYS A 103 -35.65 -3.13 -3.09
C LYS A 103 -35.67 -4.64 -2.79
N GLY A 104 -34.66 -5.15 -2.08
CA GLY A 104 -34.38 -6.58 -1.96
C GLY A 104 -33.62 -7.12 -3.17
N GLU A 105 -32.97 -8.27 -2.99
CA GLU A 105 -32.07 -8.87 -3.99
C GLU A 105 -32.79 -9.21 -5.30
N ASP A 106 -33.93 -9.90 -5.24
CA ASP A 106 -34.68 -10.35 -6.42
C ASP A 106 -35.12 -9.18 -7.30
N LYS A 107 -35.75 -8.17 -6.69
CA LYS A 107 -36.26 -7.00 -7.42
C LYS A 107 -35.13 -6.19 -8.05
N PHE A 108 -34.01 -6.03 -7.35
CA PHE A 108 -32.87 -5.30 -7.91
C PHE A 108 -32.17 -6.09 -9.02
N LYS A 109 -32.09 -7.41 -8.88
CA LYS A 109 -31.61 -8.29 -9.95
C LYS A 109 -32.46 -8.16 -11.22
N ASP A 110 -33.78 -8.19 -11.10
CA ASP A 110 -34.68 -8.02 -12.25
C ASP A 110 -34.49 -6.66 -12.93
N GLU A 111 -34.30 -5.59 -12.15
CA GLU A 111 -34.00 -4.26 -12.68
C GLU A 111 -32.67 -4.23 -13.43
N LEU A 112 -31.60 -4.82 -12.89
CA LEU A 112 -30.31 -4.89 -13.56
C LEU A 112 -30.37 -5.72 -14.86
N LEU A 113 -31.17 -6.78 -14.90
CA LEU A 113 -31.42 -7.56 -16.12
C LEU A 113 -32.14 -6.71 -17.18
N LEU A 114 -33.14 -5.91 -16.79
CA LEU A 114 -33.82 -4.97 -17.69
C LEU A 114 -32.87 -3.88 -18.21
N LEU A 115 -31.88 -3.47 -17.42
CA LEU A 115 -30.80 -2.56 -17.82
C LEU A 115 -29.70 -3.25 -18.65
N GLY A 116 -29.90 -4.51 -19.05
CA GLY A 116 -29.00 -5.23 -19.94
C GLY A 116 -27.76 -5.83 -19.26
N LYS A 117 -27.69 -5.84 -17.92
CA LYS A 117 -26.62 -6.57 -17.21
C LYS A 117 -26.86 -8.07 -17.31
N THR A 118 -25.79 -8.82 -17.53
CA THR A 118 -25.86 -10.28 -17.52
C THR A 118 -25.99 -10.82 -16.10
N PRO A 119 -26.59 -12.01 -15.90
CA PRO A 119 -26.64 -12.65 -14.58
C PRO A 119 -25.26 -12.77 -13.89
N GLN A 120 -24.20 -13.01 -14.67
CA GLN A 120 -22.84 -13.10 -14.17
C GLN A 120 -22.33 -11.76 -13.64
N GLN A 121 -22.53 -10.66 -14.39
CA GLN A 121 -22.14 -9.32 -13.93
C GLN A 121 -22.90 -8.93 -12.65
N ILE A 122 -24.19 -9.25 -12.57
CA ILE A 122 -25.01 -8.98 -11.37
C ILE A 122 -24.45 -9.74 -10.17
N LYS A 123 -24.12 -11.02 -10.35
CA LYS A 123 -23.51 -11.84 -9.30
C LYS A 123 -22.19 -11.25 -8.82
N GLU A 124 -21.30 -10.88 -9.75
CA GLU A 124 -20.02 -10.26 -9.41
C GLU A 124 -20.21 -8.96 -8.62
N TRP A 125 -21.16 -8.12 -9.02
CA TRP A 125 -21.52 -6.89 -8.33
C TRP A 125 -21.98 -7.16 -6.90
N PHE A 126 -22.90 -8.12 -6.71
CA PHE A 126 -23.42 -8.45 -5.38
C PHE A 126 -22.31 -9.05 -4.50
N ASP A 127 -21.52 -9.99 -5.02
CA ASP A 127 -20.38 -10.57 -4.31
C ASP A 127 -19.38 -9.49 -3.86
N PHE A 128 -19.09 -8.53 -4.73
CA PHE A 128 -18.22 -7.40 -4.41
C PHE A 128 -18.81 -6.47 -3.35
N CYS A 129 -20.13 -6.21 -3.39
CA CYS A 129 -20.81 -5.41 -2.38
C CYS A 129 -20.72 -6.09 -1.01
N TYR A 130 -21.11 -7.37 -0.92
CA TYR A 130 -21.03 -8.15 0.31
C TYR A 130 -19.60 -8.23 0.86
N TYR A 131 -18.62 -8.42 -0.02
CA TYR A 131 -17.22 -8.36 0.35
C TYR A 131 -16.84 -6.99 0.95
N SER A 132 -17.21 -5.90 0.27
CA SER A 132 -16.88 -4.53 0.68
C SER A 132 -17.50 -4.16 2.03
N GLU A 133 -18.77 -4.52 2.26
CA GLU A 133 -19.46 -4.29 3.52
C GLU A 133 -18.79 -5.02 4.69
N ASN A 134 -18.40 -6.27 4.48
CA ASN A 134 -17.65 -7.05 5.48
C ASN A 134 -16.27 -6.44 5.81
N ARG A 135 -15.68 -5.68 4.88
CA ARG A 135 -14.40 -4.98 5.10
C ARG A 135 -14.56 -3.52 5.58
N ALA A 136 -15.76 -2.95 5.51
CA ALA A 136 -16.00 -1.58 5.93
C ALA A 136 -15.78 -1.35 7.43
N SER A 137 -16.02 -2.36 8.25
CA SER A 137 -15.85 -2.32 9.71
C SER A 137 -14.57 -2.99 10.21
N ARG A 138 -13.77 -3.60 9.32
CA ARG A 138 -12.60 -4.38 9.74
C ARG A 138 -11.50 -3.51 10.36
N THR A 139 -11.03 -3.88 11.54
CA THR A 139 -9.99 -3.12 12.26
C THR A 139 -8.67 -3.87 12.27
N LEU A 140 -7.58 -3.17 11.92
CA LEU A 140 -6.22 -3.69 11.93
C LEU A 140 -5.47 -3.26 13.19
N ILE A 141 -4.66 -4.18 13.72
CA ILE A 141 -3.86 -3.95 14.93
C ILE A 141 -2.61 -3.17 14.56
N ARG A 142 -2.39 -2.04 15.24
CA ARG A 142 -1.25 -1.14 14.98
C ARG A 142 0.12 -1.83 15.09
N SER A 143 0.30 -2.69 16.10
CA SER A 143 1.55 -3.42 16.31
C SER A 143 1.87 -4.37 15.14
N GLU A 144 0.86 -5.00 14.56
CA GLU A 144 1.02 -5.91 13.43
C GLU A 144 1.34 -5.16 12.13
N ILE A 145 0.73 -3.98 11.91
CA ILE A 145 1.15 -3.07 10.82
C ILE A 145 2.61 -2.66 11.01
N SER A 146 3.03 -2.34 12.24
CA SER A 146 4.43 -1.98 12.52
C SER A 146 5.38 -3.15 12.26
N LYS A 147 5.00 -4.40 12.57
CA LYS A 147 5.80 -5.59 12.23
C LYS A 147 5.92 -5.78 10.72
N ALA A 148 4.83 -5.58 9.97
CA ALA A 148 4.86 -5.59 8.51
C ALA A 148 5.84 -4.54 7.97
N MET A 149 5.74 -3.30 8.47
CA MET A 149 6.61 -2.19 8.10
C MET A 149 8.09 -2.49 8.33
N VAL A 150 8.45 -3.04 9.49
CA VAL A 150 9.85 -3.37 9.82
C VAL A 150 10.41 -4.43 8.86
N ARG A 151 9.65 -5.50 8.61
CA ARG A 151 10.06 -6.57 7.69
C ARG A 151 10.19 -6.06 6.25
N SER A 152 9.23 -5.27 5.78
CA SER A 152 9.27 -4.61 4.47
C SER A 152 10.48 -3.68 4.35
N SER A 153 10.75 -2.87 5.37
CA SER A 153 11.87 -1.93 5.37
C SER A 153 13.20 -2.63 5.21
N ALA A 154 13.41 -3.77 5.89
CA ALA A 154 14.64 -4.55 5.75
C ALA A 154 14.90 -5.00 4.30
N LEU A 155 13.87 -5.47 3.59
CA LEU A 155 14.00 -5.88 2.18
C LEU A 155 14.16 -4.70 1.24
N VAL A 156 13.45 -3.60 1.47
CA VAL A 156 13.62 -2.36 0.70
C VAL A 156 15.04 -1.81 0.85
N MET A 157 15.63 -1.85 2.05
CA MET A 157 17.01 -1.40 2.23
C MET A 157 18.02 -2.31 1.50
N ARG A 158 17.79 -3.63 1.48
CA ARG A 158 18.60 -4.55 0.67
C ARG A 158 18.47 -4.25 -0.83
N TYR A 159 17.28 -3.89 -1.30
CA TYR A 159 17.05 -3.44 -2.66
C TYR A 159 17.86 -2.17 -2.97
N VAL A 160 17.78 -1.15 -2.11
CA VAL A 160 18.50 0.12 -2.29
C VAL A 160 20.01 -0.13 -2.39
N GLN A 161 20.57 -0.91 -1.47
CA GLN A 161 21.98 -1.29 -1.49
C GLN A 161 22.38 -2.02 -2.78
N LEU A 162 21.51 -2.90 -3.28
CA LEU A 162 21.77 -3.65 -4.50
C LEU A 162 21.71 -2.76 -5.74
N ALA A 163 20.73 -1.87 -5.83
CA ALA A 163 20.56 -0.94 -6.94
C ALA A 163 21.66 0.13 -7.02
N GLU A 164 22.19 0.54 -5.87
CA GLU A 164 23.33 1.48 -5.77
C GLU A 164 24.68 0.80 -6.06
N ALA A 165 24.76 -0.53 -5.92
CA ALA A 165 25.98 -1.27 -6.19
C ALA A 165 26.23 -1.39 -7.70
N ILE A 166 27.42 -0.99 -8.15
CA ILE A 166 27.90 -1.24 -9.51
C ILE A 166 28.74 -2.53 -9.47
N PRO A 167 28.21 -3.69 -9.93
CA PRO A 167 28.97 -4.92 -9.87
C PRO A 167 30.16 -4.89 -10.85
N HIS A 168 31.35 -5.24 -10.34
CA HIS A 168 32.50 -5.51 -11.20
C HIS A 168 32.26 -6.75 -12.06
N ARG A 169 32.97 -6.84 -13.20
CA ARG A 169 32.79 -7.93 -14.19
C ARG A 169 32.88 -9.33 -13.56
N ASN A 170 33.75 -9.50 -12.57
CA ASN A 170 33.98 -10.79 -11.90
C ASN A 170 32.92 -11.14 -10.85
N SER A 171 32.12 -10.16 -10.38
CA SER A 171 31.07 -10.34 -9.37
C SER A 171 29.66 -10.39 -9.95
N LEU A 172 29.52 -10.38 -11.29
CA LEU A 172 28.21 -10.37 -11.96
C LEU A 172 27.33 -11.56 -11.59
N LYS A 173 27.91 -12.76 -11.51
CA LYS A 173 27.15 -13.97 -11.13
C LYS A 173 26.56 -13.83 -9.74
N GLU A 174 27.34 -13.35 -8.78
CA GLU A 174 26.91 -13.12 -7.41
C GLU A 174 25.86 -12.01 -7.32
N TYR A 175 26.03 -10.92 -8.07
CA TYR A 175 25.06 -9.83 -8.14
C TYR A 175 23.68 -10.32 -8.59
N PHE A 176 23.62 -11.10 -9.67
CA PHE A 176 22.35 -11.67 -10.15
C PHE A 176 21.77 -12.68 -9.15
N GLN A 177 22.60 -13.45 -8.45
CA GLN A 177 22.11 -14.34 -7.41
C GLN A 177 21.49 -13.57 -6.23
N LYS A 178 22.12 -12.46 -5.80
CA LYS A 178 21.57 -11.57 -4.76
C LYS A 178 20.22 -10.97 -5.18
N MET A 179 20.10 -10.54 -6.44
CA MET A 179 18.84 -10.08 -7.01
C MET A 179 17.76 -11.15 -6.95
N LYS A 180 18.05 -12.37 -7.43
CA LYS A 180 17.10 -13.50 -7.40
C LYS A 180 16.65 -13.86 -6.00
N ASN A 181 17.59 -13.94 -5.06
CA ASN A 181 17.29 -14.23 -3.67
C ASN A 181 16.39 -13.13 -3.08
N LEU A 182 16.66 -11.86 -3.37
CA LEU A 182 15.83 -10.76 -2.91
C LEU A 182 14.41 -10.82 -3.49
N THR A 183 14.25 -11.16 -4.76
CA THR A 183 12.93 -11.38 -5.36
C THR A 183 12.15 -12.47 -4.62
N ILE A 184 12.79 -13.60 -4.34
CA ILE A 184 12.18 -14.71 -3.58
C ILE A 184 11.80 -14.26 -2.16
N ASP A 185 12.68 -13.53 -1.48
CA ASP A 185 12.42 -13.03 -0.13
C ASP A 185 11.23 -12.05 -0.10
N VAL A 186 11.09 -11.20 -1.13
CA VAL A 186 9.96 -10.29 -1.28
C VAL A 186 8.66 -11.07 -1.54
N ASP A 187 8.68 -12.06 -2.44
CA ASP A 187 7.51 -12.88 -2.71
C ASP A 187 7.07 -13.67 -1.46
N HIS A 188 8.03 -14.21 -0.70
CA HIS A 188 7.76 -14.85 0.58
C HIS A 188 7.17 -13.86 1.60
N LEU A 189 7.69 -12.62 1.68
CA LEU A 189 7.14 -11.60 2.57
C LEU A 189 5.68 -11.28 2.23
N LEU A 190 5.38 -11.05 0.94
CA LEU A 190 4.05 -10.69 0.46
C LEU A 190 3.02 -11.78 0.72
N SER A 191 3.42 -13.05 0.58
CA SER A 191 2.52 -14.19 0.81
C SER A 191 2.36 -14.54 2.29
N ASN A 192 3.42 -14.44 3.09
CA ASN A 192 3.44 -15.02 4.45
C ASN A 192 3.31 -14.00 5.57
N GLN A 193 3.44 -12.71 5.30
CA GLN A 193 3.12 -11.68 6.28
C GLN A 193 1.60 -11.43 6.24
N PRO A 194 0.85 -11.70 7.33
CA PRO A 194 -0.62 -11.73 7.28
C PRO A 194 -1.28 -10.46 6.77
N TYR A 195 -0.77 -9.29 7.14
CA TYR A 195 -1.37 -8.00 6.76
C TYR A 195 -1.02 -7.60 5.33
N LEU A 196 0.19 -7.90 4.85
CA LEU A 196 0.55 -7.68 3.46
C LEU A 196 -0.21 -8.62 2.54
N SER A 197 -0.38 -9.88 2.93
CA SER A 197 -1.21 -10.86 2.20
C SER A 197 -2.68 -10.43 2.17
N GLN A 198 -3.22 -10.00 3.31
CA GLN A 198 -4.57 -9.44 3.38
C GLN A 198 -4.73 -8.19 2.51
N ALA A 199 -3.79 -7.23 2.58
CA ALA A 199 -3.83 -6.05 1.71
C ALA A 199 -3.69 -6.41 0.22
N LEU A 200 -2.92 -7.46 -0.09
CA LEU A 200 -2.76 -7.93 -1.46
C LEU A 200 -4.08 -8.47 -2.01
N GLU A 201 -4.80 -9.26 -1.21
CA GLU A 201 -6.14 -9.75 -1.53
C GLU A 201 -7.13 -8.59 -1.68
N GLU A 202 -7.24 -7.71 -0.68
CA GLU A 202 -8.14 -6.55 -0.70
C GLU A 202 -7.92 -5.64 -1.90
N THR A 203 -6.67 -5.43 -2.30
CA THR A 203 -6.35 -4.56 -3.45
C THR A 203 -6.40 -5.28 -4.79
N SER A 204 -6.61 -6.60 -4.79
CA SER A 204 -6.94 -7.38 -5.99
C SER A 204 -8.45 -7.43 -6.25
N HIS A 205 -9.26 -7.22 -5.21
CA HIS A 205 -10.71 -7.08 -5.34
C HIS A 205 -11.09 -5.69 -5.84
N PHE A 206 -10.98 -5.50 -7.16
CA PHE A 206 -11.46 -4.32 -7.85
C PHE A 206 -12.41 -4.73 -8.97
N LEU A 207 -13.63 -4.18 -8.96
CA LEU A 207 -14.53 -4.26 -10.10
C LEU A 207 -14.44 -2.97 -10.90
N TYR A 208 -14.07 -3.12 -12.16
CA TYR A 208 -14.12 -2.02 -13.12
C TYR A 208 -15.57 -1.80 -13.57
N TRP A 209 -16.06 -0.58 -13.41
CA TRP A 209 -17.44 -0.20 -13.74
C TRP A 209 -17.40 1.11 -14.54
N ASP A 210 -17.34 0.97 -15.86
CA ASP A 210 -17.34 2.10 -16.81
C ASP A 210 -18.73 2.47 -17.35
N ASP A 211 -19.77 1.72 -16.95
CA ASP A 211 -21.06 1.73 -17.65
C ASP A 211 -22.16 2.57 -17.00
N LEU A 212 -21.89 3.34 -15.94
CA LEU A 212 -22.86 4.34 -15.49
C LEU A 212 -22.18 5.68 -15.60
N SER A 213 -22.35 6.30 -16.77
CA SER A 213 -22.19 7.74 -16.92
C SER A 213 -22.92 8.41 -15.75
N GLU A 214 -22.34 9.48 -15.21
CA GLU A 214 -22.85 10.23 -14.05
C GLU A 214 -24.30 10.76 -14.19
N GLY A 215 -25.01 10.44 -15.28
CA GLY A 215 -26.39 10.80 -15.56
C GLY A 215 -27.46 9.72 -15.35
N ASP A 216 -27.11 8.45 -15.07
CA ASP A 216 -28.11 7.37 -14.89
C ASP A 216 -28.41 7.02 -13.42
N VAL A 217 -27.74 7.70 -12.49
CA VAL A 217 -28.16 7.74 -11.07
C VAL A 217 -29.08 8.94 -10.89
N GLY A 218 -30.34 8.74 -11.24
CA GLY A 218 -31.44 9.66 -10.92
C GLY A 218 -31.63 9.87 -9.42
#